data_AF-A0A1B1ZMF0-F1
#
_entry.id   AF-A0A1B1ZMF0-F1
#
_cell.length_a   1.000
_cell.length_b   1.000
_cell.length_c   1.000
_cell.angle_alpha   90.00
_cell.angle_beta   90.00
_cell.angle_gamma   90.00
#
_symmetry.space_group_name_H-M   'P 1'
#
loop_
_entity.id
_entity.type
_entity.pdbx_description
1 polymer ?
#
loop_
_entity_poly.entity_id
_entity_poly.type
_entity_poly.pdbx_seq_one_letter_code
_entity_poly.pdbx_strand_id
1 'polypeptide(L)' 'MWRGPINEVADDDAVAFLVAEPGLLDIVITEHVSDDHGCCRVCSTVSAGRARWPCNVRLLASRAVRVRDRRDGDAPS' A
#
# COMPACT_ATOMS: atom_id res chain seq x y z
N MET A 1 18.57 -18.78 -5.39
CA MET A 1 18.62 -17.39 -5.87
C MET A 1 17.30 -17.09 -6.56
N TRP A 2 16.29 -16.61 -5.82
CA TRP A 2 14.96 -16.35 -6.40
C TRP A 2 14.91 -14.91 -6.91
N ARG A 3 14.77 -14.78 -8.24
CA ARG A 3 14.41 -13.57 -8.97
C ARG A 3 12.98 -13.75 -9.46
N GLY A 4 12.08 -12.91 -8.96
CA GLY A 4 10.70 -12.79 -9.45
C GLY A 4 10.07 -11.57 -8.78
N PRO A 5 9.60 -10.57 -9.54
CA PRO A 5 9.04 -9.36 -8.95
C PRO A 5 7.74 -9.77 -8.27
N ILE A 6 7.56 -9.40 -7.01
CA ILE A 6 6.18 -9.30 -6.53
C ILE A 6 5.64 -8.11 -7.30
N ASN A 7 4.94 -8.44 -8.41
CA ASN A 7 4.32 -7.55 -9.38
C ASN A 7 3.82 -6.27 -8.69
N GLU A 8 4.23 -5.12 -9.20
CA GLU A 8 3.85 -3.79 -8.72
C GLU A 8 2.32 -3.49 -8.79
N VAL A 9 1.43 -4.47 -9.08
CA VAL A 9 0.06 -4.17 -9.55
C VAL A 9 -1.12 -5.04 -9.05
N ALA A 10 -1.01 -6.32 -8.64
CA ALA A 10 -2.22 -7.17 -8.61
C ALA A 10 -2.36 -8.12 -7.42
N ASP A 11 -2.80 -7.61 -6.28
CA ASP A 11 -3.53 -8.43 -5.32
C ASP A 11 -4.86 -7.73 -5.02
N ASP A 12 -5.90 -8.09 -5.78
CA ASP A 12 -7.24 -7.53 -5.63
C ASP A 12 -7.85 -7.89 -4.27
N ASP A 13 -7.46 -9.03 -3.69
CA ASP A 13 -7.91 -9.45 -2.36
C ASP A 13 -7.28 -8.56 -1.28
N ALA A 14 -5.98 -8.24 -1.40
CA ALA A 14 -5.33 -7.29 -0.48
C ALA A 14 -5.94 -5.88 -0.57
N VAL A 15 -6.32 -5.43 -1.77
CA VAL A 15 -7.02 -4.14 -1.94
C VAL A 15 -8.41 -4.20 -1.33
N ALA A 16 -9.17 -5.28 -1.57
CA ALA A 16 -10.51 -5.45 -1.01
C ALA A 16 -10.48 -5.50 0.52
N PHE A 17 -9.50 -6.19 1.10
CA PHE A 17 -9.26 -6.25 2.54
C PHE A 17 -8.96 -4.85 3.12
N LEU A 18 -8.03 -4.10 2.51
CA LEU A 18 -7.70 -2.76 2.97
C LEU A 18 -8.89 -1.78 2.85
N VAL A 19 -9.74 -1.92 1.83
CA VAL A 19 -10.97 -1.12 1.71
C VAL A 19 -11.98 -1.49 2.82
N ALA A 20 -12.07 -2.77 3.19
CA ALA A 20 -12.93 -3.23 4.27
C ALA A 20 -12.44 -2.81 5.67
N GLU A 21 -11.14 -2.55 5.83
CA GLU A 21 -10.49 -2.19 7.09
C GLU A 21 -9.95 -0.74 7.06
N PRO A 22 -10.81 0.29 7.16
CA PRO A 22 -10.40 1.68 6.95
C PRO A 22 -9.35 2.18 7.96
N GLY A 23 -9.45 1.74 9.22
CA GLY A 23 -8.45 2.08 10.23
C GLY A 23 -7.07 1.50 9.92
N LEU A 24 -7.02 0.28 9.39
CA LEU A 24 -5.76 -0.32 8.93
C LEU A 24 -5.22 0.41 7.70
N LEU A 25 -6.07 0.73 6.73
CA LEU A 25 -5.68 1.48 5.54
C LEU A 25 -5.04 2.83 5.89
N ASP A 26 -5.64 3.56 6.84
CA ASP A 26 -5.14 4.86 7.29
C ASP A 26 -3.79 4.73 8.03
N ILE A 27 -3.58 3.65 8.80
CA ILE A 27 -2.28 3.34 9.41
C ILE A 27 -1.26 3.03 8.30
N VAL A 28 -1.58 2.15 7.37
CA VAL A 28 -0.66 1.74 6.31
C VAL A 28 -0.22 2.93 5.45
N ILE A 29 -1.14 3.83 5.08
CA ILE A 29 -0.80 5.01 4.27
C ILE A 29 0.01 6.04 5.06
N THR A 30 -0.16 6.11 6.38
CA THR A 30 0.57 7.06 7.23
C THR A 30 1.99 6.57 7.51
N GLU A 31 2.15 5.27 7.78
CA GLU A 31 3.43 4.69 8.21
C GLU A 31 4.34 4.35 7.02
N HIS A 32 3.78 3.83 5.93
CA HIS A 32 4.56 3.54 4.72
C HIS A 32 4.74 4.83 3.92
N VAL A 33 5.74 5.62 4.32
CA VAL A 33 6.20 6.85 3.67
C VAL A 33 7.66 6.75 3.23
N SER A 34 8.09 7.64 2.36
CA SER A 34 9.51 7.75 2.00
C SER A 34 10.36 8.15 3.21
N ASP A 35 11.59 7.65 3.27
CA ASP A 35 12.64 8.11 4.18
C ASP A 35 13.57 9.15 3.54
N ASP A 36 13.19 9.74 2.41
CA ASP A 36 13.97 10.68 1.60
C ASP A 36 15.28 10.12 0.99
N HIS A 37 15.58 8.84 1.21
CA HIS A 37 16.72 8.12 0.62
C HIS A 37 16.30 7.12 -0.46
N GLY A 38 15.07 7.26 -0.96
CA GLY A 38 14.49 6.34 -1.95
C GLY A 38 13.99 5.03 -1.33
N CYS A 39 13.88 4.96 -0.01
CA CYS A 39 13.37 3.83 0.72
C CYS A 39 12.07 4.17 1.49
N CYS A 40 11.30 3.15 1.83
CA CYS A 40 10.14 3.20 2.69
C CYS A 40 10.63 3.09 4.14
N ARG A 41 10.23 4.04 4.98
CA ARG A 41 10.64 4.13 6.39
C ARG A 41 10.35 2.85 7.18
N VAL A 42 9.19 2.24 6.98
CA VAL A 42 8.84 0.98 7.66
C VAL A 42 9.61 -0.18 7.05
N CYS A 43 9.69 -0.29 5.73
CA CYS A 43 10.35 -1.44 5.12
C CYS A 43 11.87 -1.43 5.31
N SER A 44 12.48 -0.26 5.56
CA SER A 44 13.92 -0.13 5.84
C SER A 44 14.30 -0.63 7.24
N THR A 45 13.41 -0.56 8.22
CA THR A 45 13.69 -1.02 9.60
C THR A 45 13.59 -2.53 9.77
N VAL A 46 12.80 -3.21 8.94
CA VAL A 46 12.48 -4.65 9.08
C VAL A 46 13.53 -5.56 8.39
N SER A 47 14.64 -5.02 7.89
CA SER A 47 15.74 -5.76 7.21
C SER A 47 15.31 -6.68 6.05
N ALA A 48 14.10 -6.51 5.51
CA ALA A 48 13.48 -7.48 4.59
C ALA A 48 13.93 -7.36 3.11
N GLY A 49 15.04 -6.68 2.82
CA GLY A 49 15.59 -6.55 1.46
C GLY A 49 14.69 -5.84 0.42
N ARG A 50 13.53 -5.33 0.85
CA ARG A 50 12.51 -4.69 0.00
C ARG A 50 12.15 -3.30 0.54
N ALA A 51 13.17 -2.52 0.87
CA ALA A 51 13.01 -1.20 1.42
C ALA A 51 12.67 -0.13 0.36
N ARG A 52 12.65 -0.42 -0.94
CA ARG A 52 12.44 0.60 -1.99
C ARG A 52 11.13 1.38 -1.80
N TRP A 53 11.18 2.69 -2.06
CA TRP A 53 10.02 3.56 -2.19
C TRP A 53 9.59 3.77 -3.66
N PRO A 54 8.28 3.78 -3.96
CA PRO A 54 7.20 3.29 -3.11
C PRO A 54 7.31 1.77 -2.92
N CYS A 55 7.02 1.30 -1.71
CA CYS A 55 6.98 -0.14 -1.43
C CYS A 55 5.66 -0.75 -1.90
N ASN A 56 5.60 -2.08 -2.07
CA ASN A 56 4.38 -2.76 -2.51
C ASN A 56 3.19 -2.49 -1.59
N VAL A 57 3.42 -2.40 -0.28
CA VAL A 57 2.39 -2.07 0.71
C VAL A 57 1.83 -0.66 0.47
N ARG A 58 2.69 0.32 0.16
CA ARG A 58 2.27 1.68 -0.22
C ARG A 58 1.44 1.68 -1.50
N LEU A 59 1.85 0.89 -2.50
CA LEU A 59 1.14 0.78 -3.78
C LEU A 59 -0.28 0.21 -3.59
N LEU A 60 -0.41 -0.85 -2.78
CA LEU A 60 -1.70 -1.46 -2.44
C LEU A 60 -2.61 -0.49 -1.68
N ALA A 61 -2.10 0.17 -0.63
CA ALA A 61 -2.86 1.16 0.12
C ALA A 61 -3.30 2.34 -0.76
N SER A 62 -2.42 2.84 -1.63
CA SER A 62 -2.77 3.91 -2.57
C SER A 62 -3.86 3.49 -3.56
N ARG A 63 -3.89 2.22 -3.96
CA ARG A 63 -4.97 1.66 -4.80
C ARG A 63 -6.28 1.53 -4.01
N ALA A 64 -6.23 1.07 -2.76
CA ALA A 64 -7.39 0.95 -1.88
C ALA A 64 -8.06 2.31 -1.61
N VAL A 65 -7.29 3.37 -1.35
CA VAL A 65 -7.82 4.74 -1.20
C VAL A 65 -8.60 5.16 -2.45
N ARG A 66 -8.03 4.97 -3.64
CA ARG A 66 -8.72 5.28 -4.91
C ARG A 66 -10.01 4.48 -5.11
N VAL A 67 -10.09 3.25 -4.59
CA VAL A 67 -11.31 2.43 -4.67
C VAL A 67 -12.36 2.93 -3.66
N ARG A 68 -11.95 3.25 -2.44
CA ARG A 68 -12.81 3.84 -1.40
C ARG A 68 -13.42 5.15 -1.87
N ASP A 69 -12.60 6.08 -2.35
CA ASP A 69 -13.06 7.41 -2.77
C ASP A 69 -14.08 7.35 -3.92
N ARG A 70 -13.92 6.39 -4.84
CA ARG A 70 -14.92 6.16 -5.91
C ARG A 70 -16.25 5.65 -5.37
N ARG A 71 -16.23 4.75 -4.38
CA ARG A 71 -17.45 4.22 -3.75
C ARG A 71 -18.20 5.32 -2.99
N ASP A 72 -17.47 6.17 -2.28
CA ASP A 72 -18.05 7.26 -1.50
C ASP A 72 -18.63 8.36 -2.41
N GLY A 73 -17.99 8.61 -3.56
CA GLY A 73 -18.48 9.55 -4.58
C GLY A 73 -19.72 9.07 -5.35
N ASP A 74 -19.95 7.76 -5.43
CA ASP A 74 -21.10 7.14 -6.10
C ASP A 74 -22.31 6.93 -5.15
N ALA A 75 -22.19 7.23 -3.85
CA ALA A 75 -23.30 7.13 -2.92
C ALA A 75 -24.33 8.26 -3.17
N PRO A 76 -25.59 7.95 -3.55
CA PRO A 76 -26.62 8.98 -3.66
C PRO A 76 -26.89 9.57 -2.27
N SER A 77 -26.84 10.90 -2.17
CA SER A 77 -27.17 11.67 -0.97
C SER A 77 -28.62 11.53 -0.53
#